data_AF-A0A914FFY0-F1
#
_entry.id   AF-A0A914FFY0-F1
#
_cell.length_a   1.000
_cell.length_b   1.000
_cell.length_c   1.000
_cell.angle_alpha   90.00
_cell.angle_beta   90.00
_cell.angle_gamma   90.00
#
_symmetry.space_group_name_H-M   'P 1'
#
loop_
_entity.id
_entity.type
_entity.pdbx_description
1 polymer ?
#
loop_
_entity_poly.entity_id
_entity_poly.type
_entity_poly.pdbx_seq_one_letter_code
_entity_poly.pdbx_strand_id
1 'polypeptide(L)'
;MPSSKLNGLTRHPYDPEATILRRESTVAPEDAAIIAETPEKMIEVMAEDDVMPAIDTIPSDEKPASLQNYGDFIKFGWYIAFFMLMYESLMLPQVGMMTFMVYGAYSPQVTACGNQSFEGMTQRDVCAGLDEIMNKTGCVPTVVTQFESVGHEMGLYCAGTQQVKRSVSIQMVGVFLGAPFFGQASDWFGRRRVIQVCCIIVCVLGFFAAKAPTLGMFTVIQLINMFFVGGMNT
;
A
#
# COMPACT_ATOMS: atom_id res chain seq x y z
N MET A 1 15.78 -13.00 65.79
CA MET A 1 15.03 -12.09 66.70
C MET A 1 16.04 -11.24 67.45
N PRO A 2 15.76 -9.99 67.88
CA PRO A 2 14.65 -9.05 67.58
C PRO A 2 15.17 -7.69 67.00
N SER A 3 14.37 -6.89 66.27
CA SER A 3 13.56 -5.72 66.70
C SER A 3 14.32 -4.70 67.59
N SER A 4 14.28 -3.37 67.41
CA SER A 4 13.08 -2.53 67.24
C SER A 4 13.41 -1.02 67.03
N LYS A 5 12.57 -0.33 66.22
CA LYS A 5 11.94 1.01 66.44
C LYS A 5 12.82 2.30 66.35
N LEU A 6 12.37 3.47 65.88
CA LEU A 6 11.10 4.01 65.36
C LEU A 6 11.36 5.42 64.76
N ASN A 7 10.38 5.93 63.98
CA ASN A 7 10.08 7.34 63.65
C ASN A 7 10.90 7.97 62.51
N GLY A 8 10.29 8.55 61.48
CA GLY A 8 8.87 8.80 61.22
C GLY A 8 8.77 9.74 60.01
N LEU A 9 7.71 9.55 59.22
CA LEU A 9 6.93 10.58 58.50
C LEU A 9 6.18 9.91 57.34
N THR A 10 5.02 9.37 57.71
CA THR A 10 3.88 9.10 56.86
C THR A 10 3.00 10.36 56.74
N ARG A 11 2.09 10.35 55.73
CA ARG A 11 1.02 11.32 55.37
C ARG A 11 1.44 12.35 54.31
N HIS A 12 0.65 12.76 53.32
CA HIS A 12 -0.74 12.52 52.88
C HIS A 12 -0.87 13.08 51.43
N PRO A 13 -2.08 13.15 50.81
CA PRO A 13 -2.26 12.96 49.37
C PRO A 13 -1.77 14.15 48.51
N TYR A 14 -1.44 13.86 47.26
CA TYR A 14 -1.18 14.86 46.23
C TYR A 14 -2.48 15.59 45.89
N ASP A 15 -2.58 16.85 46.30
CA ASP A 15 -3.67 17.78 46.01
C ASP A 15 -3.26 18.69 44.84
N PRO A 16 -3.94 18.62 43.68
CA PRO A 16 -3.51 19.30 42.45
C PRO A 16 -3.76 20.82 42.42
N GLU A 17 -4.51 21.41 43.36
CA GLU A 17 -4.89 22.84 43.29
C GLU A 17 -3.77 23.82 43.70
N ALA A 18 -2.84 23.41 44.57
CA ALA A 18 -1.87 24.35 45.18
C ALA A 18 -0.68 24.74 44.29
N THR A 19 -0.44 24.03 43.18
CA THR A 19 0.70 24.32 42.27
C THR A 19 0.35 25.36 41.22
N ILE A 20 -0.93 25.51 40.86
CA ILE A 20 -1.38 26.43 39.81
C ILE A 20 -1.25 27.88 40.27
N LEU A 21 -1.57 28.17 41.54
CA LEU A 21 -1.61 29.54 42.08
C LEU A 21 -0.23 30.20 42.28
N ARG A 22 0.88 29.44 42.25
CA ARG A 22 2.23 30.02 42.44
C ARG A 22 2.84 30.58 41.16
N ARG A 23 2.32 30.22 39.97
CA ARG A 23 2.85 30.74 38.69
C ARG A 23 2.28 32.11 38.29
N GLU A 24 1.22 32.56 38.95
CA GLU A 24 0.47 33.76 38.55
C GLU A 24 1.03 35.09 39.10
N SER A 25 2.05 35.09 39.96
CA SER A 25 2.37 36.26 40.80
C SER A 25 3.66 37.03 40.48
N THR A 26 4.52 36.66 39.53
CA THR A 26 5.82 37.35 39.38
C THR A 26 6.21 37.69 37.94
N VAL A 27 5.97 38.97 37.62
CA VAL A 27 6.74 39.90 36.78
C VAL A 27 6.26 40.12 35.33
N ALA A 28 5.76 41.35 35.11
CA ALA A 28 5.36 42.03 33.88
C ALA A 28 6.47 43.04 33.44
N PRO A 29 6.27 44.05 32.56
CA PRO A 29 5.30 44.24 31.46
C PRO A 29 5.96 44.88 30.20
N GLU A 30 6.12 44.17 29.07
CA GLU A 30 6.22 44.85 27.76
C GLU A 30 5.89 43.96 26.55
N ASP A 31 5.77 42.64 26.72
CA ASP A 31 5.42 41.70 25.63
C ASP A 31 4.00 41.09 25.78
N ALA A 32 3.14 41.72 26.58
CA ALA A 32 1.92 41.13 27.15
C ALA A 32 0.61 41.45 26.39
N ALA A 33 0.63 41.46 25.06
CA ALA A 33 -0.59 41.66 24.24
C ALA A 33 -0.91 40.48 23.29
N ILE A 34 -0.13 39.41 23.34
CA ILE A 34 -0.39 38.18 22.59
C ILE A 34 -0.28 37.04 23.60
N ILE A 35 -1.26 36.11 23.62
CA ILE A 35 -1.39 34.97 24.55
C ILE A 35 -2.28 35.27 25.78
N ALA A 36 -3.57 35.49 25.51
CA ALA A 36 -4.66 35.19 26.42
C ALA A 36 -5.88 34.73 25.61
N GLU A 37 -5.86 33.48 25.13
CA GLU A 37 -7.09 32.76 24.78
C GLU A 37 -6.83 31.25 24.92
N THR A 38 -7.59 30.65 25.84
CA THR A 38 -7.60 29.24 26.24
C THR A 38 -8.24 28.36 25.13
N PRO A 39 -8.27 27.02 25.27
CA PRO A 39 -7.82 26.05 24.29
C PRO A 39 -8.90 25.60 23.27
N GLU A 40 -9.79 26.50 22.83
CA GLU A 40 -10.84 26.16 21.84
C GLU A 40 -10.45 26.51 20.39
N LYS A 41 -9.41 27.33 20.17
CA LYS A 41 -9.02 27.86 18.84
C LYS A 41 -7.97 27.07 18.05
N MET A 42 -7.59 25.86 18.47
CA MET A 42 -6.68 24.99 17.69
C MET A 42 -7.38 24.00 16.75
N ILE A 43 -8.72 23.92 16.78
CA ILE A 43 -9.51 23.09 15.85
C ILE A 43 -9.87 23.86 14.56
N GLU A 44 -9.66 25.18 14.53
CA GLU A 44 -10.24 26.08 13.53
C GLU A 44 -9.23 26.64 12.49
N VAL A 45 -8.10 25.96 12.23
CA VAL A 45 -7.12 26.41 11.20
C VAL A 45 -6.89 25.36 10.09
N MET A 46 -7.80 24.40 9.91
CA MET A 46 -7.77 23.45 8.77
C MET A 46 -9.05 23.45 7.93
N ALA A 47 -9.91 24.46 8.07
CA ALA A 47 -11.23 24.47 7.44
C ALA A 47 -11.60 25.84 6.86
N GLU A 48 -10.74 26.43 6.01
CA GLU A 48 -11.15 27.56 5.16
C GLU A 48 -10.23 27.67 3.93
N ASP A 49 -10.59 26.95 2.86
CA ASP A 49 -10.36 27.32 1.46
C ASP A 49 -11.43 26.61 0.60
N ASP A 50 -12.70 26.82 0.93
CA ASP A 50 -13.84 26.47 0.07
C ASP A 50 -15.07 27.32 0.45
N VAL A 51 -15.01 28.63 0.18
CA VAL A 51 -16.19 29.49 0.09
C VAL A 51 -16.28 30.03 -1.34
N MET A 52 -17.04 29.32 -2.19
CA MET A 52 -17.58 29.90 -3.41
C MET A 52 -18.83 30.74 -3.04
N PRO A 53 -19.04 31.92 -3.66
CA PRO A 53 -19.82 33.01 -3.07
C PRO A 53 -21.33 32.77 -3.09
N ALA A 54 -21.99 33.45 -2.16
CA ALA A 54 -23.43 33.51 -2.00
C ALA A 54 -24.16 33.78 -3.32
N ILE A 55 -25.10 32.90 -3.67
CA ILE A 55 -26.15 33.16 -4.65
C ILE A 55 -27.30 33.83 -3.90
N ASP A 56 -27.65 35.01 -4.39
CA ASP A 56 -28.68 35.90 -3.88
C ASP A 56 -30.07 35.24 -3.71
N THR A 57 -30.77 35.76 -2.72
CA THR A 57 -32.19 35.62 -2.37
C THR A 57 -33.15 35.25 -3.51
N ILE A 58 -33.93 34.18 -3.32
CA ILE A 58 -35.24 33.96 -3.99
C ILE A 58 -36.28 33.61 -2.90
N PRO A 59 -37.47 34.25 -2.91
CA PRO A 59 -38.38 34.26 -1.77
C PRO A 59 -39.20 32.97 -1.62
N SER A 60 -39.65 32.76 -0.39
CA SER A 60 -40.52 31.70 0.11
C SER A 60 -41.81 31.52 -0.70
N ASP A 61 -41.93 30.44 -1.47
CA ASP A 61 -43.17 29.69 -1.68
C ASP A 61 -42.89 28.41 -2.51
N GLU A 62 -42.71 27.26 -1.84
CA GLU A 62 -43.24 25.95 -2.24
C GLU A 62 -42.68 24.83 -1.32
N LYS A 63 -43.62 24.19 -0.61
CA LYS A 63 -43.65 22.82 -0.04
C LYS A 63 -42.32 22.17 0.38
N PRO A 64 -42.16 21.71 1.65
CA PRO A 64 -40.92 21.07 2.09
C PRO A 64 -40.61 19.89 1.18
N ALA A 65 -39.55 20.01 0.38
CA ALA A 65 -38.98 18.90 -0.35
C ALA A 65 -38.67 17.84 0.70
N SER A 66 -39.44 16.75 0.65
CA SER A 66 -39.23 15.57 1.46
C SER A 66 -37.74 15.27 1.45
N LEU A 67 -37.15 15.14 2.64
CA LEU A 67 -35.81 14.64 2.85
C LEU A 67 -35.70 13.36 2.01
N GLN A 68 -35.12 13.46 0.81
CA GLN A 68 -34.99 12.34 -0.11
C GLN A 68 -34.05 11.39 0.60
N ASN A 69 -34.63 10.34 1.16
CA ASN A 69 -33.92 9.34 1.92
C ASN A 69 -32.94 8.69 0.93
N TYR A 70 -31.64 8.84 1.17
CA TYR A 70 -30.57 8.33 0.29
C TYR A 70 -30.73 6.83 -0.03
N GLY A 71 -31.48 6.09 0.80
CA GLY A 71 -31.87 4.72 0.57
C GLY A 71 -32.81 4.46 -0.61
N ASP A 72 -33.46 5.48 -1.19
CA ASP A 72 -34.37 5.29 -2.34
C ASP A 72 -33.63 5.30 -3.69
N PHE A 73 -32.35 5.71 -3.71
CA PHE A 73 -31.46 5.60 -4.89
C PHE A 73 -30.81 4.21 -5.02
N ILE A 74 -30.76 3.42 -3.93
CA ILE A 74 -30.20 2.07 -3.93
C ILE A 74 -31.33 1.06 -4.11
N LYS A 75 -32.02 1.09 -5.24
CA LYS A 75 -32.88 -0.03 -5.63
C LYS A 75 -31.99 -1.11 -6.21
N PHE A 76 -31.80 -2.21 -5.48
CA PHE A 76 -31.12 -3.43 -5.93
C PHE A 76 -31.84 -4.02 -7.15
N GLY A 77 -31.62 -3.40 -8.31
CA GLY A 77 -32.11 -3.84 -9.60
C GLY A 77 -31.07 -4.67 -10.32
N TRP A 78 -31.52 -5.47 -11.27
CA TRP A 78 -30.65 -6.25 -12.18
C TRP A 78 -29.55 -5.40 -12.85
N TYR A 79 -29.81 -4.12 -13.09
CA TYR A 79 -28.82 -3.18 -13.61
C TYR A 79 -27.63 -2.95 -12.67
N ILE A 80 -27.88 -2.80 -11.36
CA ILE A 80 -26.82 -2.63 -10.36
C ILE A 80 -26.01 -3.93 -10.25
N ALA A 81 -26.66 -5.10 -10.32
CA ALA A 81 -25.96 -6.38 -10.34
C ALA A 81 -25.04 -6.52 -11.56
N PHE A 82 -25.50 -6.12 -12.76
CA PHE A 82 -24.64 -6.10 -13.96
C PHE A 82 -23.47 -5.13 -13.82
N PHE A 83 -23.71 -3.94 -13.26
CA PHE A 83 -22.66 -2.95 -13.02
C PHE A 83 -21.62 -3.44 -12.01
N MET A 84 -22.04 -4.09 -10.93
CA MET A 84 -21.15 -4.73 -9.95
C MET A 84 -20.34 -5.86 -10.59
N LEU A 85 -20.97 -6.73 -11.36
CA LEU A 85 -20.29 -7.82 -12.07
C LEU A 85 -19.24 -7.28 -13.05
N MET A 86 -19.57 -6.21 -13.79
CA MET A 86 -18.63 -5.55 -14.69
C MET A 86 -17.45 -4.96 -13.90
N TYR A 87 -17.70 -4.29 -12.78
CA TYR A 87 -16.65 -3.70 -11.95
C TYR A 87 -15.72 -4.78 -11.36
N GLU A 88 -16.28 -5.90 -10.92
CA GLU A 88 -15.52 -7.04 -10.42
C GLU A 88 -14.68 -7.67 -11.54
N SER A 89 -15.21 -7.76 -12.77
CA SER A 89 -14.45 -8.20 -13.94
C SER A 89 -13.28 -7.28 -14.30
N LEU A 90 -13.34 -6.00 -13.93
CA LEU A 90 -12.24 -5.03 -14.09
C LEU A 90 -11.19 -5.15 -12.99
N MET A 91 -11.63 -5.41 -11.75
CA MET A 91 -10.75 -5.56 -10.60
C MET A 91 -10.01 -6.91 -10.58
N LEU A 92 -10.64 -7.97 -11.09
CA LEU A 92 -10.06 -9.32 -11.13
C LEU A 92 -8.70 -9.37 -11.87
N PRO A 93 -8.55 -8.80 -13.09
CA PRO A 93 -7.26 -8.72 -13.76
C PRO A 93 -6.21 -7.95 -12.96
N GLN A 94 -6.59 -6.84 -12.31
CA GLN A 94 -5.67 -6.03 -11.51
C GLN A 94 -5.09 -6.83 -10.34
N VAL A 95 -5.94 -7.53 -9.59
CA VAL A 95 -5.52 -8.41 -8.49
C VAL A 95 -4.74 -9.62 -9.03
N GLY A 96 -5.11 -10.13 -10.20
CA GLY A 96 -4.42 -11.22 -10.88
C GLY A 96 -2.97 -10.88 -11.24
N MET A 97 -2.71 -9.66 -11.71
CA MET A 97 -1.34 -9.23 -12.06
C MET A 97 -0.43 -9.17 -10.83
N MET A 98 -0.93 -8.68 -9.69
CA MET A 98 -0.18 -8.65 -8.44
C MET A 98 0.08 -10.06 -7.91
N THR A 99 -0.97 -10.90 -7.94
CA THR A 99 -0.90 -12.29 -7.49
C THR A 99 0.09 -13.11 -8.33
N PHE A 100 0.11 -12.91 -9.65
CA PHE A 100 1.04 -13.57 -10.56
C PHE A 100 2.51 -13.29 -10.20
N MET A 101 2.84 -12.04 -9.86
CA MET A 101 4.22 -11.67 -9.48
C MET A 101 4.66 -12.32 -8.17
N VAL A 102 3.75 -12.44 -7.20
CA VAL A 102 4.04 -13.09 -5.91
C VAL A 102 4.35 -14.57 -6.10
N TYR A 103 3.54 -15.29 -6.88
CA TYR A 103 3.79 -16.71 -7.16
C TYR A 103 4.97 -16.91 -8.13
N GLY A 104 5.18 -16.00 -9.08
CA GLY A 104 6.31 -16.02 -10.00
C GLY A 104 7.67 -15.83 -9.30
N ALA A 105 7.71 -15.14 -8.16
CA ALA A 105 8.92 -14.92 -7.35
C ALA A 105 9.22 -16.06 -6.36
N TYR A 106 8.39 -17.09 -6.30
CA TYR A 106 8.64 -18.25 -5.46
C TYR A 106 9.86 -19.04 -6.00
N SER A 107 10.86 -19.23 -5.13
CA SER A 107 12.09 -19.93 -5.51
C SER A 107 11.89 -21.45 -5.45
N PRO A 108 12.17 -22.20 -6.53
CA PRO A 108 12.12 -23.66 -6.51
C PRO A 108 13.19 -24.22 -5.57
N GLN A 109 12.89 -25.36 -4.92
CA GLN A 109 13.86 -26.06 -4.08
C GLN A 109 14.63 -27.08 -4.91
N VAL A 110 15.96 -27.01 -4.85
CA VAL A 110 16.85 -27.95 -5.55
C VAL A 110 17.05 -29.16 -4.64
N THR A 111 16.74 -30.36 -5.15
CA THR A 111 16.84 -31.61 -4.38
C THR A 111 17.97 -32.50 -4.89
N ALA A 112 18.26 -32.46 -6.19
CA ALA A 112 19.33 -33.26 -6.77
C ALA A 112 19.96 -32.57 -7.99
N CYS A 113 21.20 -32.94 -8.32
CA CYS A 113 21.82 -32.63 -9.60
C CYS A 113 22.54 -33.88 -10.11
N GLY A 114 22.01 -34.49 -11.18
CA GLY A 114 22.50 -35.76 -11.71
C GLY A 114 22.50 -36.87 -10.64
N ASN A 115 23.69 -37.40 -10.33
CA ASN A 115 23.86 -38.52 -9.39
C ASN A 115 24.07 -38.06 -7.93
N GLN A 116 24.10 -36.75 -7.65
CA GLN A 116 24.23 -36.23 -6.28
C GLN A 116 22.87 -35.76 -5.76
N SER A 117 22.43 -36.36 -4.66
CA SER A 117 21.24 -35.96 -3.91
C SER A 117 21.64 -35.06 -2.75
N PHE A 118 20.87 -33.99 -2.53
CA PHE A 118 21.09 -33.03 -1.45
C PHE A 118 20.07 -33.20 -0.31
N GLU A 119 19.54 -34.41 -0.12
CA GLU A 119 18.61 -34.72 0.97
C GLU A 119 19.19 -34.38 2.35
N GLY A 120 18.44 -33.59 3.12
CA GLY A 120 18.79 -33.21 4.50
C GLY A 120 19.71 -31.99 4.64
N MET A 121 20.20 -31.39 3.53
CA MET A 121 20.93 -30.12 3.57
C MET A 121 20.00 -28.91 3.51
N THR A 122 20.47 -27.77 4.03
CA THR A 122 19.71 -26.52 3.93
C THR A 122 19.79 -25.96 2.50
N GLN A 123 18.71 -25.35 2.01
CA GLN A 123 18.67 -24.76 0.66
C GLN A 123 19.75 -23.69 0.44
N ARG A 124 20.23 -23.02 1.49
CA ARG A 124 21.32 -22.03 1.38
C ARG A 124 22.65 -22.69 1.07
N ASP A 125 22.95 -23.81 1.70
CA ASP A 125 24.21 -24.53 1.52
C ASP A 125 24.23 -25.23 0.16
N VAL A 126 23.09 -25.81 -0.26
CA VAL A 126 22.91 -26.37 -1.60
C VAL A 126 23.16 -25.29 -2.67
N CYS A 127 22.59 -24.11 -2.47
CA CYS A 127 22.75 -22.99 -3.40
C CYS A 127 24.17 -22.41 -3.47
N ALA A 128 24.97 -22.53 -2.40
CA ALA A 128 26.35 -22.06 -2.39
C ALA A 128 27.27 -22.97 -3.25
N GLY A 129 26.99 -24.27 -3.29
CA GLY A 129 27.78 -25.24 -4.07
C GLY A 129 27.23 -25.55 -5.47
N LEU A 130 25.99 -25.16 -5.77
CA LEU A 130 25.30 -25.57 -7.00
C LEU A 130 25.99 -25.06 -8.27
N ASP A 131 26.39 -23.79 -8.30
CA ASP A 131 27.04 -23.17 -9.47
C ASP A 131 28.36 -23.89 -9.81
N GLU A 132 29.11 -24.33 -8.79
CA GLU A 132 30.36 -25.07 -8.98
C GLU A 132 30.10 -26.47 -9.56
N ILE A 133 29.08 -27.16 -9.04
CA ILE A 133 28.71 -28.50 -9.49
C ILE A 133 28.18 -28.45 -10.93
N MET A 134 27.35 -27.46 -11.26
CA MET A 134 26.85 -27.25 -12.62
C MET A 134 27.99 -26.97 -13.60
N ASN A 135 28.98 -26.16 -13.22
CA ASN A 135 30.12 -25.86 -14.09
C ASN A 135 31.04 -27.08 -14.30
N LYS A 136 31.22 -27.93 -13.27
CA LYS A 136 32.07 -29.12 -13.36
C LYS A 136 31.42 -30.29 -14.10
N THR A 137 30.12 -30.49 -13.92
CA THR A 137 29.42 -31.70 -14.37
C THR A 137 28.41 -31.46 -15.49
N GLY A 138 28.05 -30.20 -15.77
CA GLY A 138 26.99 -29.87 -16.72
C GLY A 138 25.63 -30.45 -16.35
N CYS A 139 25.41 -30.83 -15.08
CA CYS A 139 24.15 -31.43 -14.65
C CYS A 139 23.01 -30.40 -14.68
N VAL A 140 21.84 -30.84 -15.14
CA VAL A 140 20.60 -30.08 -14.99
C VAL A 140 20.05 -30.38 -13.60
N PRO A 141 19.84 -29.37 -12.73
CA PRO A 141 19.32 -29.59 -11.39
C PRO A 141 17.87 -30.04 -11.44
N THR A 142 17.56 -31.11 -10.72
CA THR A 142 16.19 -31.58 -10.50
C THR A 142 15.62 -30.80 -9.32
N VAL A 143 14.64 -29.95 -9.63
CA VAL A 143 13.91 -29.18 -8.64
C VAL A 143 12.58 -29.85 -8.32
N VAL A 144 12.24 -29.89 -7.04
CA VAL A 144 10.88 -30.26 -6.63
C VAL A 144 10.09 -28.96 -6.52
N THR A 145 9.14 -28.81 -7.44
CA THR A 145 8.26 -27.64 -7.49
C THR A 145 6.85 -28.07 -7.11
N GLN A 146 6.22 -27.31 -6.20
CA GLN A 146 4.78 -27.44 -5.95
C GLN A 146 3.97 -26.76 -7.09
N PHE A 147 4.60 -25.83 -7.82
CA PHE A 147 4.03 -25.10 -8.95
C PHE A 147 5.15 -24.79 -9.97
N GLU A 148 4.86 -24.91 -11.26
CA GLU A 148 5.76 -24.42 -12.31
C GLU A 148 5.71 -22.88 -12.29
N SER A 149 6.77 -22.25 -11.78
CA SER A 149 6.90 -20.79 -11.70
C SER A 149 7.76 -20.25 -12.83
N VAL A 150 7.70 -18.93 -13.06
CA VAL A 150 8.56 -18.24 -14.04
C VAL A 150 10.04 -18.51 -13.79
N GLY A 151 10.45 -18.69 -12.53
CA GLY A 151 11.83 -19.08 -12.20
C GLY A 151 12.21 -20.48 -12.69
N HIS A 152 11.26 -21.42 -12.72
CA HIS A 152 11.46 -22.77 -13.25
C HIS A 152 11.56 -22.74 -14.78
N GLU A 153 10.62 -22.10 -15.47
CA GLU A 153 10.61 -21.99 -16.93
C GLU A 153 11.85 -21.28 -17.49
N MET A 154 12.35 -20.28 -16.76
CA MET A 154 13.53 -19.51 -17.16
C MET A 154 14.86 -20.15 -16.69
N GLY A 155 14.82 -21.26 -15.96
CA GLY A 155 16.02 -21.95 -15.46
C GLY A 155 16.85 -21.14 -14.45
N LEU A 156 16.22 -20.24 -13.70
CA LEU A 156 16.92 -19.42 -12.70
C LEU A 156 16.87 -20.11 -11.33
N TYR A 157 17.98 -20.73 -10.95
CA TYR A 157 18.16 -21.38 -9.66
C TYR A 157 18.92 -20.46 -8.68
N CYS A 158 18.67 -20.62 -7.39
CA CYS A 158 19.47 -20.00 -6.33
C CYS A 158 19.71 -18.49 -6.51
N ALA A 159 20.91 -18.07 -6.94
CA ALA A 159 21.25 -16.68 -7.21
C ALA A 159 20.32 -16.02 -8.24
N GLY A 160 19.85 -16.79 -9.24
CA GLY A 160 18.86 -16.33 -10.21
C GLY A 160 17.50 -16.00 -9.58
N THR A 161 17.05 -16.79 -8.60
CA THR A 161 15.79 -16.50 -7.90
C THR A 161 15.86 -15.20 -7.10
N GLN A 162 17.05 -14.82 -6.62
CA GLN A 162 17.27 -13.54 -5.95
C GLN A 162 17.12 -12.36 -6.92
N GLN A 163 17.48 -12.54 -8.20
CA GLN A 163 17.27 -11.52 -9.22
C GLN A 163 15.77 -11.33 -9.49
N VAL A 164 15.00 -12.41 -9.61
CA VAL A 164 13.53 -12.33 -9.80
C VAL A 164 12.88 -11.62 -8.61
N LYS A 165 13.28 -11.97 -7.37
CA LYS A 165 12.77 -11.31 -6.15
C LYS A 165 13.07 -9.81 -6.14
N ARG A 166 14.30 -9.42 -6.51
CA ARG A 166 14.69 -8.00 -6.65
C ARG A 166 13.86 -7.28 -7.72
N SER A 167 13.57 -7.94 -8.84
CA SER A 167 12.71 -7.38 -9.89
C SER A 167 11.28 -7.09 -9.41
N VAL A 168 10.68 -7.99 -8.62
CA VAL A 168 9.35 -7.73 -8.03
C VAL A 168 9.37 -6.56 -7.06
N SER A 169 10.44 -6.40 -6.28
CA SER A 169 10.61 -5.20 -5.45
C SER A 169 10.67 -3.92 -6.28
N ILE A 170 11.37 -3.94 -7.43
CA ILE A 170 11.41 -2.80 -8.35
C ILE A 170 10.02 -2.50 -8.93
N GLN A 171 9.24 -3.52 -9.29
CA GLN A 171 7.86 -3.35 -9.78
C GLN A 171 6.96 -2.63 -8.76
N MET A 172 7.13 -2.91 -7.47
CA MET A 172 6.39 -2.21 -6.40
C MET A 172 6.73 -0.72 -6.31
N VAL A 173 7.99 -0.34 -6.58
CA VAL A 173 8.38 1.09 -6.67
C VAL A 173 7.56 1.79 -7.77
N GLY A 174 7.21 1.09 -8.85
CA GLY A 174 6.31 1.61 -9.88
C GLY A 174 4.97 2.06 -9.33
N VAL A 175 4.30 1.22 -8.52
CA VAL A 175 3.02 1.58 -7.88
C VAL A 175 3.17 2.78 -6.95
N PHE A 176 4.23 2.80 -6.14
CA PHE A 176 4.51 3.90 -5.22
C PHE A 176 4.73 5.25 -5.92
N LEU A 177 5.37 5.24 -7.10
CA LEU A 177 5.55 6.46 -7.90
C LEU A 177 4.29 6.83 -8.70
N GLY A 178 3.53 5.82 -9.13
CA GLY A 178 2.31 5.99 -9.91
C GLY A 178 1.17 6.64 -9.13
N ALA A 179 0.97 6.24 -7.87
CA ALA A 179 -0.11 6.75 -7.03
C ALA A 179 -0.13 8.29 -6.89
N PRO A 180 0.94 8.98 -6.44
CA PRO A 180 0.92 10.44 -6.33
C PRO A 180 0.89 11.14 -7.69
N PHE A 181 1.53 10.56 -8.71
CA PHE A 181 1.55 11.13 -10.05
C PHE A 181 0.15 11.16 -10.68
N PHE A 182 -0.54 10.02 -10.64
CA PHE A 182 -1.90 9.92 -11.16
C PHE A 182 -2.94 10.54 -10.24
N GLY A 183 -2.68 10.64 -8.93
CA GLY A 183 -3.53 11.40 -8.01
C GLY A 183 -3.67 12.85 -8.44
N GLN A 184 -2.54 13.56 -8.55
CA GLN A 184 -2.54 14.94 -9.04
C GLN A 184 -3.05 15.06 -10.47
N ALA A 185 -2.74 14.09 -11.34
CA ALA A 185 -3.27 14.08 -12.70
C ALA A 185 -4.81 13.89 -12.73
N SER A 186 -5.37 13.14 -11.79
CA SER A 186 -6.81 12.93 -11.67
C SER A 186 -7.54 14.22 -11.31
N ASP A 187 -6.89 15.08 -10.53
CA ASP A 187 -7.43 16.37 -10.13
C ASP A 187 -7.46 17.36 -11.30
N TRP A 188 -6.47 17.30 -12.20
CA TRP A 188 -6.41 18.18 -13.37
C TRP A 188 -7.26 17.72 -14.56
N PHE A 189 -7.23 16.42 -14.88
CA PHE A 189 -7.89 15.88 -16.08
C PHE A 189 -9.28 15.28 -15.79
N GLY A 190 -9.66 15.22 -14.51
CA GLY A 190 -10.88 14.60 -14.03
C GLY A 190 -10.74 13.09 -13.84
N ARG A 191 -11.08 12.62 -12.64
CA ARG A 191 -10.95 11.21 -12.19
C ARG A 191 -11.47 10.17 -13.19
N ARG A 192 -12.65 10.40 -13.78
CA ARG A 192 -13.30 9.43 -14.69
C ARG A 192 -12.47 9.17 -15.96
N ARG A 193 -11.83 10.19 -16.53
CA ARG A 193 -11.05 10.03 -17.77
C ARG A 193 -9.71 9.37 -17.49
N VAL A 194 -9.06 9.73 -16.39
CA VAL A 194 -7.76 9.15 -16.00
C VAL A 194 -7.89 7.66 -15.76
N ILE A 195 -8.91 7.20 -15.01
CA ILE A 195 -9.15 5.77 -14.76
C ILE A 195 -9.36 4.99 -16.06
N GLN A 196 -10.15 5.53 -17.00
CA GLN A 196 -10.39 4.87 -18.30
C GLN A 196 -9.10 4.74 -19.13
N VAL A 197 -8.29 5.80 -19.19
CA VAL A 197 -7.00 5.80 -19.91
C VAL A 197 -6.02 4.81 -19.27
N CYS A 198 -5.87 4.83 -17.95
CA CYS A 198 -5.01 3.88 -17.23
C CYS A 198 -5.43 2.43 -17.48
N CYS A 199 -6.74 2.14 -17.43
CA CYS A 199 -7.26 0.81 -17.70
C CYS A 199 -6.89 0.32 -19.11
N ILE A 200 -7.04 1.15 -20.14
CA ILE A 200 -6.69 0.78 -21.52
C ILE A 200 -5.19 0.49 -21.63
N ILE A 201 -4.35 1.34 -21.05
CA ILE A 201 -2.89 1.20 -21.10
C ILE A 201 -2.44 -0.09 -20.40
N VAL A 202 -2.97 -0.39 -19.22
CA VAL A 202 -2.67 -1.62 -18.46
C VAL A 202 -3.09 -2.87 -19.25
N CYS A 203 -4.26 -2.85 -19.90
CA CYS A 203 -4.69 -3.96 -20.75
C CYS A 203 -3.73 -4.21 -21.92
N VAL A 204 -3.31 -3.14 -22.61
CA VAL A 204 -2.38 -3.23 -23.75
C VAL A 204 -1.01 -3.75 -23.32
N LEU A 205 -0.43 -3.14 -22.29
CA LEU A 205 0.87 -3.53 -21.76
C LEU A 205 0.86 -4.92 -21.11
N GLY A 206 -0.25 -5.34 -20.51
CA GLY A 206 -0.44 -6.72 -20.02
C GLY A 206 -0.36 -7.76 -21.13
N PHE A 207 -0.94 -7.46 -22.31
CA PHE A 207 -0.81 -8.33 -23.48
C PHE A 207 0.64 -8.44 -23.98
N PHE A 208 1.38 -7.33 -23.97
CA PHE A 208 2.81 -7.34 -24.30
C PHE A 208 3.65 -8.13 -23.28
N ALA A 209 3.32 -8.04 -21.98
CA ALA A 209 4.01 -8.79 -20.94
C ALA A 209 3.93 -10.31 -21.16
N ALA A 210 2.79 -10.82 -21.66
CA ALA A 210 2.59 -12.24 -21.95
C ALA A 210 3.47 -12.79 -23.08
N LYS A 211 4.07 -11.92 -23.91
CA LYS A 211 4.96 -12.31 -25.01
C LYS A 211 6.44 -12.13 -24.69
N ALA A 212 6.79 -11.69 -23.47
CA ALA A 212 8.17 -11.41 -23.10
C ALA A 212 8.98 -12.70 -22.87
N PRO A 213 10.03 -12.98 -23.66
CA PRO A 213 10.84 -14.19 -23.52
C PRO A 213 11.99 -14.04 -22.51
N THR A 214 12.26 -12.83 -22.03
CA THR A 214 13.36 -12.55 -21.10
C THR A 214 12.84 -11.88 -19.84
N LEU A 215 13.45 -12.23 -18.70
CA LEU A 215 13.12 -11.66 -17.39
C LEU A 215 13.27 -10.15 -17.33
N GLY A 216 14.27 -9.59 -18.03
CA GLY A 216 14.50 -8.16 -18.10
C GLY A 216 13.35 -7.43 -18.80
N MET A 217 12.97 -7.87 -20.00
CA MET A 217 11.87 -7.27 -20.76
C MET A 217 10.53 -7.42 -20.03
N PHE A 218 10.28 -8.60 -19.43
CA PHE A 218 9.11 -8.82 -18.59
C PHE A 218 9.09 -7.83 -17.41
N THR A 219 10.22 -7.62 -16.74
CA THR A 219 10.32 -6.71 -15.59
C THR A 219 10.03 -5.27 -15.97
N VAL A 220 10.57 -4.79 -17.10
CA VAL A 220 10.38 -3.40 -17.57
C VAL A 220 8.92 -3.15 -17.95
N ILE A 221 8.31 -4.05 -18.73
CA ILE A 221 6.89 -3.91 -19.12
C ILE A 221 6.00 -3.93 -17.87
N GLN A 222 6.30 -4.83 -16.94
CA GLN A 222 5.56 -4.93 -15.69
C GLN A 222 5.76 -3.71 -14.78
N LEU A 223 6.95 -3.13 -14.71
CA LEU A 223 7.18 -1.90 -13.97
C LEU A 223 6.28 -0.77 -14.50
N ILE A 224 6.20 -0.64 -15.82
CA ILE A 224 5.33 0.34 -16.47
C ILE A 224 3.86 0.02 -16.17
N ASN A 225 3.43 -1.24 -16.29
CA ASN A 225 2.07 -1.66 -15.89
C ASN A 225 1.75 -1.24 -14.45
N MET A 226 2.66 -1.52 -13.51
CA MET A 226 2.47 -1.25 -12.09
C MET A 226 2.41 0.24 -11.77
N PHE A 227 3.14 1.06 -12.53
CA PHE A 227 3.01 2.52 -12.47
C PHE A 227 1.60 3.00 -12.83
N PHE A 228 1.00 2.48 -13.90
CA PHE A 228 -0.38 2.84 -14.28
C PHE A 228 -1.44 2.25 -13.34
N VAL A 229 -1.21 1.04 -12.81
CA VAL A 229 -2.12 0.42 -11.83
C VAL A 229 -2.24 1.25 -10.54
N GLY A 230 -1.17 1.91 -10.11
CA GLY A 230 -1.22 2.84 -8.96
C GLY A 230 -2.24 3.98 -9.15
N GLY A 231 -2.41 4.44 -10.40
CA GLY A 231 -3.37 5.47 -10.75
C GLY A 231 -4.82 5.02 -10.96
N MET A 232 -5.08 3.70 -11.02
CA MET A 232 -6.46 3.20 -11.15
C MET A 232 -7.22 3.23 -9.82
N ASN A 233 -6.50 3.23 -8.70
CA ASN A 233 -7.06 3.18 -7.34
C ASN A 233 -7.13 4.55 -6.65
N THR A 234 -6.80 5.63 -7.37
CA THR A 234 -6.76 7.01 -6.84
C THR A 234 -7.91 7.83 -7.44
#